data_AF-A0A834HGV1-F1
#
_entry.id   AF-A0A834HGV1-F1
#
_cell.length_a   1.000
_cell.length_b   1.000
_cell.length_c   1.000
_cell.angle_alpha   90.00
_cell.angle_beta   90.00
_cell.angle_gamma   90.00
#
_symmetry.space_group_name_H-M   'P 1'
#
loop_
_entity.id
_entity.type
_entity.pdbx_description
1 polymer ?
#
loop_
_entity_poly.entity_id
_entity_poly.type
_entity_poly.pdbx_seq_one_letter_code
_entity_poly.pdbx_strand_id
1 'polypeptide(L)'
;MSMAGPGAHLSPSQIVSRFSAANTLASNPGAPEMLDRMLRLLASHSILTCSLVNDDRDQSPDRALVGSRLYGLAPVAKYFVANQDGVSLAPFLYLAKEKAFPSGW
;
A
#
# COMPACT_ATOMS: atom_id res chain seq x y z
N MET A 1 6.60 8.94 11.41
CA MET A 1 7.61 7.93 10.98
C MET A 1 6.89 6.65 10.57
N SER A 2 7.37 5.90 9.56
CA SER A 2 6.76 4.64 9.13
C SER A 2 7.04 3.50 10.11
N MET A 3 6.04 2.66 10.39
CA MET A 3 6.11 1.60 11.41
C MET A 3 7.10 0.46 11.06
N ALA A 4 7.49 0.33 9.79
CA ALA A 4 8.42 -0.71 9.32
C ALA A 4 9.88 -0.25 9.25
N GLY A 5 10.15 1.03 9.49
CA GLY A 5 11.46 1.65 9.28
C GLY A 5 11.69 2.17 7.85
N PRO A 6 12.76 2.97 7.63
CA PRO A 6 13.12 3.49 6.31
C PRO A 6 13.52 2.36 5.35
N GLY A 7 13.04 2.40 4.10
CA GLY A 7 13.42 1.44 3.06
C GLY A 7 12.84 0.03 3.21
N ALA A 8 12.01 -0.23 4.23
CA ALA A 8 11.37 -1.53 4.40
C ALA A 8 10.35 -1.81 3.29
N HIS A 9 10.38 -3.03 2.74
CA HIS A 9 9.39 -3.54 1.80
C HIS A 9 8.53 -4.60 2.49
N LEU A 10 7.21 -4.53 2.30
CA LEU A 10 6.25 -5.44 2.93
C LEU A 10 5.31 -6.06 1.90
N SER A 11 4.93 -7.31 2.12
CA SER A 11 3.88 -7.95 1.33
C SER A 11 2.48 -7.44 1.73
N PRO A 12 1.47 -7.54 0.86
CA PRO A 12 0.08 -7.23 1.21
C PRO A 12 -0.40 -7.97 2.46
N SER A 13 -0.04 -9.25 2.61
CA SER A 13 -0.41 -10.05 3.79
C SER A 13 0.24 -9.53 5.08
N GLN A 14 1.52 -9.13 5.04
CA GLN A 14 2.21 -8.52 6.18
C GLN A 14 1.65 -7.14 6.55
N ILE A 15 1.10 -6.42 5.57
CA ILE A 15 0.43 -5.14 5.82
C ILE A 15 -0.94 -5.40 6.46
N VAL A 16 -1.72 -6.36 5.94
CA VAL A 16 -3.02 -6.77 6.52
C VAL A 16 -2.86 -7.24 7.97
N SER A 17 -1.83 -8.03 8.28
CA SER A 17 -1.60 -8.54 9.65
C SER A 17 -1.27 -7.45 10.68
N ARG A 18 -0.94 -6.23 10.23
CA ARG A 18 -0.66 -5.09 11.12
C ARG A 18 -1.93 -4.30 11.48
N PHE A 19 -3.05 -4.57 10.83
CA PHE A 19 -4.33 -4.00 11.25
C PHE A 19 -4.87 -4.74 12.47
N SER A 20 -5.50 -3.99 13.37
CA SER A 20 -6.24 -4.56 14.50
C SER A 20 -7.29 -5.55 14.02
N ALA A 21 -7.48 -6.65 14.76
CA ALA A 21 -8.56 -7.62 14.53
C ALA A 21 -9.97 -7.01 14.67
N ALA A 22 -10.10 -5.84 15.32
CA ALA A 22 -11.34 -5.07 15.37
C ALA A 22 -11.64 -4.34 14.05
N ASN A 23 -10.68 -4.26 13.13
CA ASN A 23 -10.85 -3.64 11.82
C ASN A 23 -11.35 -4.68 10.81
N THR A 24 -12.40 -4.34 10.06
CA THR A 24 -13.06 -5.22 9.06
C THR A 24 -12.10 -5.78 8.00
N LEU A 25 -10.99 -5.09 7.76
CA LEU A 25 -9.96 -5.52 6.82
C LEU A 25 -9.21 -6.78 7.29
N ALA A 26 -8.97 -6.97 8.58
CA ALA A 26 -8.23 -8.12 9.10
C ALA A 26 -9.07 -9.42 9.08
N SER A 27 -10.40 -9.30 9.21
CA SER A 27 -11.33 -10.43 9.21
C SER A 27 -11.76 -10.89 7.80
N ASN A 28 -11.45 -10.11 6.75
CA ASN A 28 -11.80 -10.45 5.38
C ASN A 28 -10.70 -11.33 4.74
N PRO A 29 -10.98 -12.60 4.38
CA PRO A 29 -10.00 -13.47 3.74
C PRO A 29 -9.51 -12.95 2.38
N GLY A 30 -10.28 -12.10 1.70
CA GLY A 30 -9.90 -11.44 0.45
C GLY A 30 -9.13 -10.12 0.62
N ALA A 31 -8.88 -9.66 1.85
CA ALA A 31 -8.23 -8.38 2.10
C ALA A 31 -6.82 -8.25 1.49
N PRO A 32 -5.94 -9.28 1.54
CA PRO A 32 -4.61 -9.17 0.94
C PRO A 32 -4.66 -8.92 -0.57
N GLU A 33 -5.56 -9.59 -1.28
CA GLU A 33 -5.78 -9.45 -2.73
C GLU A 33 -6.33 -8.05 -3.09
N MET A 34 -7.31 -7.56 -2.32
CA MET A 34 -7.85 -6.21 -2.50
C MET A 34 -6.79 -5.14 -2.24
N LEU A 35 -6.04 -5.30 -1.16
CA LEU A 35 -4.96 -4.40 -0.80
C LEU A 35 -3.87 -4.39 -1.87
N ASP A 36 -3.48 -5.56 -2.39
CA ASP A 36 -2.50 -5.66 -3.47
C ASP A 36 -2.91 -4.85 -4.71
N ARG A 37 -4.20 -4.87 -5.09
CA ARG A 37 -4.70 -4.04 -6.21
C ARG A 37 -4.54 -2.55 -5.95
N MET A 38 -4.81 -2.10 -4.72
CA MET A 38 -4.63 -0.70 -4.32
C MET A 38 -3.15 -0.32 -4.31
N LEU A 39 -2.28 -1.17 -3.76
CA LEU A 39 -0.84 -0.94 -3.69
C LEU A 39 -0.21 -0.91 -5.10
N ARG A 40 -0.67 -1.75 -6.03
CA ARG A 40 -0.26 -1.70 -7.44
C ARG A 40 -0.59 -0.37 -8.09
N LEU A 41 -1.79 0.16 -7.87
CA LEU A 41 -2.19 1.47 -8.39
C LEU A 41 -1.30 2.58 -7.83
N LEU A 42 -1.04 2.57 -6.53
CA LEU A 42 -0.14 3.56 -5.93
C LEU A 42 1.30 3.44 -6.45
N ALA A 43 1.77 2.21 -6.71
CA ALA A 43 3.07 1.96 -7.30
C ALA A 43 3.15 2.45 -8.75
N SER A 44 2.10 2.31 -9.57
CA SER A 44 2.09 2.85 -10.94
C SER A 44 2.14 4.38 -10.97
N HIS A 45 1.69 5.04 -9.90
CA HIS A 45 1.84 6.49 -9.70
C HIS A 45 3.14 6.87 -8.98
N SER A 46 4.10 5.94 -8.82
CA SER A 46 5.38 6.15 -8.12
C SER A 46 5.23 6.62 -6.67
N ILE A 47 4.07 6.41 -6.05
CA ILE A 47 3.83 6.68 -4.63
C ILE A 47 4.49 5.59 -3.78
N LEU A 48 4.48 4.36 -4.28
CA LEU A 48 5.16 3.21 -3.67
C LEU A 48 6.23 2.68 -4.63
N THR A 49 7.24 2.04 -4.06
CA THR A 49 8.11 1.13 -4.80
C THR A 49 7.47 -0.26 -4.83
N CYS A 50 7.66 -1.00 -5.91
CA CYS A 50 7.21 -2.39 -6.04
C CYS A 50 8.41 -3.26 -6.43
N SER A 51 8.61 -4.34 -5.69
CA SER A 51 9.65 -5.34 -5.95
C SER A 51 9.01 -6.72 -6.03
N LEU A 52 9.47 -7.53 -6.99
CA LEU A 52 9.03 -8.90 -7.15
C LEU A 52 10.07 -9.82 -6.51
N VAL A 53 9.64 -10.62 -5.54
CA VAL A 53 10.46 -11.69 -4.97
C VAL A 53 9.98 -13.01 -5.54
N ASN A 54 10.86 -13.67 -6.28
CA ASN A 54 10.66 -15.05 -6.69
C ASN A 54 11.10 -15.92 -5.52
N ASP A 55 10.23 -16.83 -5.06
CA ASP A 55 10.66 -17.84 -4.08
C ASP A 55 11.36 -18.94 -4.87
N ASP A 56 12.70 -19.00 -4.78
CA ASP A 56 13.53 -19.96 -5.52
C ASP A 56 13.25 -21.44 -5.16
N ARG A 57 12.38 -21.68 -4.17
CA ARG A 57 12.01 -23.00 -3.67
C ARG A 57 10.97 -23.75 -4.52
N ASP A 58 10.29 -23.07 -5.44
CA ASP A 58 9.20 -23.68 -6.22
C ASP A 58 9.32 -23.30 -7.71
N GLN A 59 10.32 -23.85 -8.40
CA GLN A 59 10.53 -23.70 -9.85
C GLN A 59 9.50 -24.50 -10.68
N SER A 60 8.21 -24.42 -10.31
CA SER A 60 7.15 -24.92 -11.19
C SER A 60 6.87 -23.87 -12.28
N PRO A 61 6.93 -24.23 -13.57
CA PRO A 61 6.76 -23.29 -14.68
C PRO A 61 5.38 -22.60 -14.70
N ASP A 62 4.38 -23.18 -14.02
CA ASP A 62 3.03 -22.63 -13.90
C ASP A 62 2.84 -21.61 -12.75
N ARG A 63 3.78 -21.51 -11.78
CA ARG A 63 3.72 -20.55 -10.67
C ARG A 63 4.78 -19.46 -10.70
N ALA A 64 5.67 -19.43 -11.69
CA ALA A 64 6.65 -18.36 -11.87
C ALA A 64 6.01 -16.94 -11.99
N LEU A 65 4.70 -16.86 -12.29
CA LEU A 65 3.92 -15.62 -12.25
C LEU A 65 3.42 -15.19 -10.86
N VAL A 66 3.59 -16.02 -9.83
CA VAL A 66 3.14 -15.80 -8.44
C VAL A 66 4.33 -15.44 -7.54
N GLY A 67 5.25 -14.60 -8.03
CA GLY A 67 6.23 -13.95 -7.15
C GLY A 67 5.51 -13.11 -6.10
N SER A 68 5.98 -13.13 -4.85
CA SER A 68 5.42 -12.28 -3.80
C SER A 68 5.81 -10.83 -4.06
N ARG A 69 4.82 -9.96 -4.34
CA ARG A 69 5.04 -8.52 -4.47
C ARG A 69 5.29 -7.91 -3.10
N LEU A 70 6.38 -7.15 -2.98
CA LEU A 70 6.68 -6.35 -1.81
C LEU A 70 6.63 -4.87 -2.17
N TYR A 71 6.06 -4.07 -1.27
CA TYR A 71 5.85 -2.65 -1.46
C TYR A 71 6.64 -1.84 -0.44
N GLY A 72 7.33 -0.80 -0.92
CA GLY A 72 8.01 0.18 -0.09
C GLY A 72 7.49 1.58 -0.31
N LEU A 73 7.86 2.49 0.58
CA LEU A 73 7.53 3.91 0.43
C LEU A 73 8.52 4.58 -0.53
N ALA A 74 8.02 5.18 -1.60
CA ALA A 74 8.82 6.05 -2.45
C ALA A 74 9.00 7.43 -1.76
N PRO A 75 9.95 8.29 -2.20
CA PRO A 75 10.17 9.60 -1.60
C PRO A 75 8.91 10.49 -1.55
N VAL A 76 8.01 10.37 -2.52
CA VAL A 76 6.75 11.15 -2.55
C VAL A 76 5.75 10.67 -1.47
N ALA A 77 5.87 9.43 -1.00
CA ALA A 77 5.00 8.90 0.04
C ALA A 77 5.12 9.67 1.36
N LYS A 78 6.24 10.36 1.59
CA LYS A 78 6.48 11.19 2.78
C LYS A 78 5.41 12.26 3.00
N TYR A 79 4.76 12.71 1.92
CA TYR A 79 3.70 13.72 2.00
C TYR A 79 2.35 13.12 2.42
N PHE A 80 2.16 11.81 2.28
CA PHE A 80 0.91 11.11 2.60
C PHE A 80 0.96 10.42 3.97
N VAL A 81 2.09 10.49 4.66
CA VAL A 81 2.27 9.97 6.03
C VAL A 81 2.43 11.17 6.97
N ALA A 82 1.86 11.10 8.17
CA ALA A 82 2.03 12.12 9.19
C ALA A 82 3.53 12.33 9.51
N ASN A 83 3.96 13.60 9.40
CA ASN A 83 5.29 14.03 9.79
C ASN A 83 5.43 14.09 11.33
N GLN A 84 6.55 14.62 11.83
CA GLN A 84 6.79 14.74 13.28
C GLN A 84 5.77 15.66 13.97
N ASP A 85 5.24 16.63 13.24
CA ASP A 85 4.21 17.57 13.70
C ASP A 85 2.79 17.02 13.55
N GLY A 86 2.64 15.77 13.09
CA GLY A 86 1.34 15.13 12.84
C GLY A 86 0.65 15.57 11.54
N VAL A 87 1.30 16.38 10.70
CA VAL A 87 0.75 16.93 9.46
C VAL A 87 1.00 16.00 8.28
N SER A 88 0.01 15.88 7.37
CA SER A 88 0.15 15.20 6.08
C SER A 88 -0.77 15.82 5.02
N LEU A 89 -0.56 15.49 3.75
CA LEU A 89 -1.46 15.83 2.65
C LEU A 89 -2.63 14.85 2.48
N ALA A 90 -2.67 13.77 3.28
CA ALA A 90 -3.77 12.80 3.20
C ALA A 90 -5.18 13.42 3.36
N PRO A 91 -5.41 14.43 4.23
CA PRO A 91 -6.71 15.10 4.31
C PRO A 91 -7.16 15.78 3.02
N PHE A 92 -6.23 16.24 2.16
CA PHE A 92 -6.61 16.82 0.85
C PHE A 92 -7.20 15.78 -0.10
N LEU A 93 -6.78 14.51 0.02
CA LEU A 93 -7.41 13.42 -0.74
C LEU A 93 -8.85 13.19 -0.30
N TYR A 94 -9.17 13.43 0.98
CA TYR A 94 -10.55 13.35 1.49
C TYR A 94 -11.40 14.51 0.96
N LEU A 95 -10.85 15.74 0.96
CA LEU A 95 -11.54 16.91 0.38
C LEU A 95 -11.80 16.75 -1.12
N ALA A 96 -10.89 16.13 -1.88
CA ALA A 96 -11.10 15.84 -3.30
C ALA A 96 -12.21 14.80 -3.57
N LYS A 97 -12.60 14.03 -2.56
CA LYS A 97 -13.73 13.08 -2.63
C LYS A 97 -15.06 13.74 -2.27
N GLU A 98 -15.05 14.83 -1.50
CA GLU A 98 -16.24 15.60 -1.22
C GLU A 98 -16.69 16.37 -2.47
N LYS A 99 -18.00 16.36 -2.73
CA LYS A 99 -18.67 17.12 -3.79
C LYS A 99 -18.74 18.63 -3.45
N ALA A 100 -17.67 19.16 -2.87
CA ALA A 100 -17.55 20.56 -2.45
C ALA A 100 -16.75 21.41 -3.45
N PHE A 101 -16.14 20.79 -4.46
CA PHE A 101 -15.87 21.52 -5.70
C PHE A 101 -17.19 21.54 -6.49
N PRO A 102 -17.90 22.68 -6.57
CA PRO A 102 -18.79 22.86 -7.71
C PRO A 102 -17.94 22.57 -8.94
N SER A 103 -18.49 21.84 -9.90
CA SER A 103 -17.85 21.61 -11.20
C SER A 103 -17.47 22.96 -11.81
N GLY A 104 -16.28 23.44 -11.50
CA GLY A 104 -15.66 24.60 -12.12
C GLY A 104 -14.77 24.03 -13.20
N TRP A 105 -15.39 23.71 -14.33
CA TRP A 105 -15.25 24.39 -15.62
C TRP A 105 -16.59 24.25 -16.35
#